data_AF-A0A3N5KFM0-F1
#
_entry.id   AF-A0A3N5KFM0-F1
#
_cell.length_a   1.000
_cell.length_b   1.000
_cell.length_c   1.000
_cell.angle_alpha   90.00
_cell.angle_beta   90.00
_cell.angle_gamma   90.00
#
_symmetry.space_group_name_H-M   'P 1'
#
loop_
_entity.id
_entity.type
_entity.pdbx_description
1 polymer ?
#
loop_
_entity_poly.entity_id
_entity_poly.type
_entity_poly.pdbx_seq_one_letter_code
_entity_poly.pdbx_strand_id
1 'polypeptide(L)'
;YRADVLHAIAATWIFLLLSLIVIRSERWQGLWFAGCAVAVAAFAPLVWSIEFRPWLPAPLAAYLNIKTGSLFPLFPWSAFMMAGAAFACWFVVARRRGMERPFMLQLAVLGIAWILVGHFSGPFRFLPEAASTDWWADPRTFLLRLGIVLLLLGACYSYGLVRTPKKSPLLDVSRESLFVYVSHLLLIYGPFWGGRSTAEVVGRTQGPVTCLVASVALAGLMVAGARAWGAIKQRKILLNGR
;
A
#
# COMPACT_ATOMS: atom_id res chain seq x y z
N TYR A 1 2.28 18.48 -12.80
CA TYR A 1 2.86 17.81 -11.62
C TYR A 1 1.87 16.80 -11.09
N ARG A 2 2.28 15.54 -10.86
CA ARG A 2 1.43 14.46 -10.35
C ARG A 2 2.23 13.69 -9.31
N ALA A 3 1.63 13.42 -8.15
CA ALA A 3 2.18 12.50 -7.18
C ALA A 3 1.82 11.08 -7.58
N ASP A 4 2.84 10.24 -7.76
CA ASP A 4 2.70 8.80 -7.91
C ASP A 4 2.90 8.09 -6.56
N VAL A 5 2.78 6.76 -6.57
CA VAL A 5 2.88 5.97 -5.33
C VAL A 5 4.26 6.06 -4.68
N LEU A 6 5.34 6.25 -5.45
CA LEU A 6 6.70 6.32 -4.90
C LEU A 6 6.88 7.62 -4.12
N HIS A 7 6.34 8.73 -4.63
CA HIS A 7 6.29 9.99 -3.91
C HIS A 7 5.51 9.87 -2.60
N ALA A 8 4.33 9.22 -2.63
CA ALA A 8 3.53 8.99 -1.44
C ALA A 8 4.27 8.11 -0.39
N ILE A 9 4.91 7.03 -0.85
CA ILE A 9 5.69 6.12 0.01
C ILE A 9 6.88 6.86 0.61
N ALA A 10 7.66 7.59 -0.20
CA ALA A 10 8.85 8.30 0.25
C ALA A 10 8.50 9.37 1.30
N ALA A 11 7.49 10.19 1.02
CA ALA A 11 7.05 11.23 1.95
C ALA A 11 6.53 10.63 3.27
N THR A 12 5.74 9.56 3.20
CA THR A 12 5.24 8.89 4.40
C THR A 12 6.37 8.23 5.19
N TRP A 13 7.35 7.65 4.50
CA TRP A 13 8.50 7.02 5.16
C TRP A 13 9.37 8.03 5.90
N ILE A 14 9.64 9.20 5.30
CA ILE A 14 10.33 10.31 5.98
C ILE A 14 9.57 10.71 7.25
N PHE A 15 8.24 10.86 7.16
CA PHE A 15 7.41 11.17 8.32
C PHE A 15 7.51 10.10 9.43
N LEU A 16 7.46 8.81 9.06
CA LEU A 16 7.62 7.71 10.02
C LEU A 16 9.00 7.76 10.70
N LEU A 17 10.07 7.96 9.94
CA LEU A 17 11.44 8.05 10.48
C LEU A 17 11.60 9.24 11.44
N LEU A 18 11.11 10.42 11.06
CA LEU A 18 11.15 11.60 11.93
C LEU A 18 10.36 11.35 13.22
N SER A 19 9.19 10.72 13.13
CA SER A 19 8.39 10.36 14.30
C SER A 19 9.13 9.39 15.23
N LEU A 20 9.88 8.42 14.69
CA LEU A 20 10.70 7.49 15.49
C LEU A 20 11.86 8.18 16.22
N ILE A 21 12.42 9.24 15.65
CA ILE A 21 13.50 10.03 16.28
C ILE A 21 12.95 10.84 17.46
N VAL A 22 11.77 11.46 17.28
CA VAL A 22 11.12 12.32 18.27
C VAL A 22 10.48 11.51 19.39
N ILE A 23 9.71 10.48 19.06
CA ILE A 23 8.97 9.67 20.03
C ILE A 23 9.81 8.45 20.38
N ARG A 24 10.47 8.47 21.55
CA ARG A 24 11.36 7.37 21.95
C ARG A 24 10.66 6.16 22.58
N SER A 25 9.42 6.32 23.05
CA SER A 25 8.70 5.25 23.72
C SER A 25 7.90 4.39 22.74
N GLU A 26 8.17 3.08 22.73
CA GLU A 26 7.50 2.12 21.82
C GLU A 26 5.97 2.12 21.94
N ARG A 27 5.43 2.28 23.16
CA ARG A 27 3.99 2.36 23.39
C ARG A 27 3.39 3.59 22.71
N TRP A 28 4.04 4.74 22.88
CA TRP A 28 3.58 6.01 22.33
C TRP A 28 3.78 6.08 20.82
N GLN A 29 4.81 5.44 20.27
CA GLN A 29 5.01 5.32 18.81
C GLN A 29 3.82 4.64 18.13
N GLY A 30 3.40 3.47 18.64
CA GLY A 30 2.26 2.75 18.07
C GLY A 30 0.96 3.55 18.13
N LEU A 31 0.69 4.21 19.25
CA LEU A 31 -0.48 5.08 19.41
C LEU A 31 -0.41 6.33 18.52
N TRP A 32 0.76 6.93 18.38
CA TRP A 32 0.99 8.07 17.49
C TRP A 32 0.69 7.72 16.04
N PHE A 33 1.26 6.61 15.53
CA PHE A 33 1.01 6.17 14.17
C PHE A 33 -0.46 5.81 13.92
N ALA A 34 -1.11 5.17 14.89
CA ALA A 34 -2.55 4.90 14.81
C ALA A 34 -3.37 6.20 14.79
N GLY A 35 -3.03 7.17 15.64
CA GLY A 35 -3.68 8.48 15.69
C GLY A 35 -3.51 9.25 14.38
N CYS A 36 -2.31 9.28 13.82
CA CYS A 36 -2.05 9.91 12.52
C CYS A 36 -2.77 9.21 11.38
N ALA A 37 -2.82 7.87 11.37
CA ALA A 37 -3.56 7.11 10.37
C ALA A 37 -5.06 7.46 10.40
N VAL A 38 -5.66 7.48 11.60
CA VAL A 38 -7.07 7.85 11.78
C VAL A 38 -7.30 9.30 11.36
N ALA A 39 -6.43 10.23 11.78
CA ALA A 39 -6.55 11.64 11.40
C ALA A 39 -6.49 11.82 9.88
N VAL A 40 -5.49 11.24 9.21
CA VAL A 40 -5.34 11.35 7.75
C VAL A 40 -6.52 10.73 7.02
N ALA A 41 -7.00 9.56 7.44
CA ALA A 41 -8.17 8.93 6.83
C ALA A 41 -9.44 9.75 7.06
N ALA A 42 -9.66 10.28 8.26
CA ALA A 42 -10.86 11.04 8.62
C ALA A 42 -10.90 12.43 7.95
N PHE A 43 -9.74 13.10 7.81
CA PHE A 43 -9.65 14.41 7.16
C PHE A 43 -9.55 14.33 5.63
N ALA A 44 -9.30 13.16 5.05
CA ALA A 44 -9.15 13.01 3.61
C ALA A 44 -10.32 13.62 2.81
N PRO A 45 -11.60 13.42 3.17
CA PRO A 45 -12.71 14.04 2.44
C PRO A 45 -12.68 15.57 2.46
N LEU A 46 -12.30 16.17 3.60
CA LEU A 46 -12.18 17.62 3.72
C LEU A 46 -11.01 18.15 2.90
N VAL A 47 -9.86 17.46 2.93
CA VAL A 47 -8.70 17.85 2.10
C VAL A 47 -9.03 17.74 0.61
N TRP A 48 -9.86 16.76 0.22
CA TRP A 48 -10.25 16.57 -1.16
C TRP A 48 -11.30 17.58 -1.65
N SER A 49 -12.09 18.19 -0.75
CA SER A 49 -13.04 19.24 -1.14
C SER A 49 -12.34 20.57 -1.48
N ILE A 50 -11.18 20.84 -0.89
CA ILE A 50 -10.43 22.10 -1.04
C ILE A 50 -9.63 22.12 -2.36
N GLU A 51 -9.63 23.25 -3.07
CA GLU A 51 -8.73 23.44 -4.22
C GLU A 51 -7.44 24.14 -3.82
N PHE A 52 -6.34 23.41 -3.64
CA PHE A 52 -5.09 24.00 -3.13
C PHE A 52 -4.29 24.85 -4.11
N ARG A 53 -4.60 24.82 -5.41
CA ARG A 53 -3.82 25.53 -6.44
C ARG A 53 -3.68 27.05 -6.24
N PRO A 54 -4.71 27.79 -5.76
CA PRO A 54 -4.60 29.22 -5.50
C PRO A 54 -3.69 29.56 -4.32
N TRP A 55 -3.44 28.63 -3.40
CA TRP A 55 -2.71 28.89 -2.15
C TRP A 55 -1.33 28.22 -2.10
N LEU A 56 -1.13 27.13 -2.85
CA LEU A 56 0.12 26.35 -2.85
C LEU A 56 0.68 26.15 -4.26
N PRO A 57 2.02 26.10 -4.41
CA PRO A 57 2.66 25.67 -5.65
C PRO A 57 2.16 24.29 -6.10
N ALA A 58 2.05 24.12 -7.42
CA ALA A 58 1.52 22.89 -8.02
C ALA A 58 2.16 21.57 -7.53
N PRO A 59 3.48 21.49 -7.26
CA PRO A 59 4.09 20.28 -6.70
C PRO A 59 3.55 19.92 -5.31
N LEU A 60 3.33 20.90 -4.43
CA LEU A 60 2.84 20.65 -3.07
C LEU A 60 1.34 20.36 -3.06
N ALA A 61 0.56 21.10 -3.87
CA ALA A 61 -0.86 20.82 -4.05
C ALA A 61 -1.10 19.38 -4.54
N ALA A 62 -0.19 18.84 -5.36
CA ALA A 62 -0.27 17.47 -5.88
C ALA A 62 -0.13 16.37 -4.81
N TYR A 63 0.44 16.66 -3.63
CA TYR A 63 0.48 15.72 -2.51
C TYR A 63 -0.80 15.73 -1.67
N LEU A 64 -1.66 16.73 -1.80
CA LEU A 64 -2.81 16.88 -0.89
C LEU A 64 -4.05 16.17 -1.40
N ASN A 65 -4.38 16.33 -2.69
CA ASN A 65 -5.56 15.71 -3.29
C ASN A 65 -5.39 15.44 -4.79
N ILE A 66 -6.44 14.92 -5.41
CA ILE A 66 -6.45 14.51 -6.82
C ILE A 66 -6.67 15.65 -7.82
N LYS A 67 -6.98 16.88 -7.37
CA LYS A 67 -7.40 17.98 -8.27
C LYS A 67 -6.30 18.43 -9.24
N THR A 68 -5.05 18.09 -8.98
CA THR A 68 -3.90 18.29 -9.90
C THR A 68 -3.70 17.14 -10.91
N GLY A 69 -4.51 16.08 -10.82
CA GLY A 69 -4.35 14.84 -11.58
C GLY A 69 -3.42 13.81 -10.92
N SER A 70 -3.07 13.99 -9.64
CA SER A 70 -2.35 12.99 -8.85
C SER A 70 -3.20 11.74 -8.62
N LEU A 71 -2.61 10.56 -8.78
CA LEU A 71 -3.29 9.29 -8.49
C LEU A 71 -3.12 8.86 -7.03
N PHE A 72 -1.98 9.22 -6.42
CA PHE A 72 -1.63 8.83 -5.05
C PHE A 72 -1.23 10.05 -4.21
N PRO A 73 -2.17 10.96 -3.86
CA PRO A 73 -1.93 11.98 -2.84
C PRO A 73 -1.68 11.35 -1.45
N LEU A 74 -1.20 12.11 -0.47
CA LEU A 74 -1.00 11.62 0.90
C LEU A 74 -2.33 11.27 1.58
N PHE A 75 -3.41 11.99 1.27
CA PHE A 75 -4.73 11.74 1.82
C PHE A 75 -5.55 10.89 0.84
N PRO A 76 -6.10 9.72 1.24
CA PRO A 76 -5.87 9.00 2.49
C PRO A 76 -4.68 8.01 2.41
N TRP A 77 -3.96 7.91 1.30
CA TRP A 77 -3.06 6.79 1.02
C TRP A 77 -1.95 6.58 2.06
N SER A 78 -1.41 7.65 2.63
CA SER A 78 -0.39 7.58 3.69
C SER A 78 -0.90 6.94 4.98
N ALA A 79 -2.22 6.99 5.25
CA ALA A 79 -2.83 6.37 6.42
C ALA A 79 -2.66 4.85 6.44
N PHE A 80 -2.59 4.18 5.28
CA PHE A 80 -2.33 2.73 5.23
C PHE A 80 -0.94 2.38 5.75
N MET A 81 0.08 3.16 5.36
CA MET A 81 1.46 2.95 5.82
C MET A 81 1.59 3.25 7.32
N MET A 82 0.92 4.30 7.80
CA MET A 82 0.91 4.63 9.23
C MET A 82 0.17 3.57 10.07
N ALA A 83 -0.97 3.07 9.59
CA ALA A 83 -1.67 1.96 10.23
C ALA A 83 -0.79 0.70 10.26
N GLY A 84 -0.10 0.39 9.16
CA GLY A 84 0.88 -0.69 9.09
C GLY A 84 2.02 -0.53 10.11
N ALA A 85 2.56 0.69 10.25
CA ALA A 85 3.58 1.00 11.26
C ALA A 85 3.06 0.80 12.69
N ALA A 86 1.83 1.23 13.00
CA ALA A 86 1.20 1.02 14.30
C ALA A 86 1.08 -0.48 14.63
N PHE A 87 0.53 -1.26 13.69
CA PHE A 87 0.39 -2.71 13.86
C PHE A 87 1.74 -3.42 13.97
N ALA A 88 2.77 -2.96 13.25
CA ALA A 88 4.11 -3.49 13.38
C ALA A 88 4.69 -3.25 14.79
N CYS A 89 4.54 -2.05 15.36
CA CYS A 89 4.97 -1.76 16.73
C CYS A 89 4.30 -2.70 17.74
N TRP A 90 2.97 -2.89 17.64
CA TRP A 90 2.25 -3.78 18.55
C TRP A 90 2.58 -5.25 18.32
N PHE A 91 2.82 -5.67 17.08
CA PHE A 91 3.25 -7.02 16.76
C PHE A 91 4.59 -7.36 17.40
N VAL A 92 5.57 -6.44 17.36
CA VAL A 92 6.89 -6.65 17.98
C VAL A 92 6.76 -6.83 19.50
N VAL A 93 5.87 -6.08 20.15
CA VAL A 93 5.57 -6.25 21.57
C VAL A 93 4.88 -7.60 21.85
N ALA A 94 3.89 -7.98 21.03
CA ALA A 94 3.22 -9.28 21.16
C ALA A 94 4.20 -10.44 20.98
N ARG A 95 5.12 -10.33 20.01
CA ARG A 95 6.20 -11.29 19.75
C ARG A 95 7.14 -11.45 20.93
N ARG A 96 7.59 -10.35 21.55
CA ARG A 96 8.42 -10.40 22.76
C ARG A 96 7.75 -11.12 23.93
N ARG A 97 6.42 -11.17 23.96
CA ARG A 97 5.61 -11.86 24.97
C ARG A 97 5.18 -13.27 24.57
N GLY A 98 5.61 -13.78 23.40
CA GLY A 98 5.15 -15.07 22.88
C GLY A 98 3.68 -15.09 22.46
N MET A 99 3.06 -13.93 22.28
CA MET A 99 1.63 -13.77 21.98
C MET A 99 1.37 -13.48 20.49
N GLU A 100 2.22 -13.97 19.58
CA GLU A 100 2.09 -13.69 18.15
C GLU A 100 0.78 -14.22 17.55
N ARG A 101 0.45 -15.49 17.85
CA ARG A 101 -0.77 -16.15 17.35
C ARG A 101 -2.06 -15.46 17.83
N PRO A 102 -2.27 -15.20 19.14
CA PRO A 102 -3.47 -14.50 19.58
C PRO A 102 -3.55 -13.08 19.02
N PHE A 103 -2.41 -12.37 18.89
CA PHE A 103 -2.39 -11.05 18.27
C PHE A 103 -2.84 -11.09 16.80
N MET A 104 -2.35 -12.06 16.02
CA MET A 104 -2.74 -12.22 14.61
C MET A 104 -4.22 -12.60 14.46
N LEU A 105 -4.77 -13.40 15.37
CA LEU A 105 -6.21 -13.68 15.41
C LEU A 105 -7.03 -12.43 15.75
N GLN A 106 -6.58 -11.63 16.73
CA GLN A 106 -7.22 -10.35 17.06
C GLN A 106 -7.21 -9.39 15.86
N LEU A 107 -6.11 -9.32 15.10
CA LEU A 107 -6.05 -8.52 13.87
C LEU A 107 -7.01 -9.04 12.80
N ALA A 108 -7.14 -10.35 12.63
CA ALA A 108 -8.10 -10.91 11.68
C ALA A 108 -9.54 -10.57 12.07
N VAL A 109 -9.90 -10.73 13.35
CA VAL A 109 -11.23 -10.34 13.88
C VAL A 109 -11.48 -8.84 13.69
N LEU A 110 -10.50 -8.00 14.00
CA LEU A 110 -10.56 -6.57 13.77
C LEU A 110 -10.75 -6.24 12.28
N GLY A 111 -10.06 -6.98 11.40
CA GLY A 111 -10.20 -6.84 9.96
C GLY A 111 -11.61 -7.15 9.47
N ILE A 112 -12.23 -8.23 9.96
CA ILE A 112 -13.64 -8.55 9.68
C ILE A 112 -14.54 -7.41 10.18
N ALA A 113 -14.35 -6.96 11.42
CA ALA A 113 -15.15 -5.88 11.98
C ALA A 113 -15.06 -4.59 11.14
N TRP A 114 -13.87 -4.22 10.67
CA TRP A 114 -13.68 -3.04 9.82
C TRP A 114 -14.27 -3.19 8.42
N ILE A 115 -14.26 -4.40 7.84
CA ILE A 115 -14.97 -4.68 6.59
C ILE A 115 -16.47 -4.49 6.79
N LEU A 116 -17.04 -5.06 7.84
CA LEU A 116 -18.47 -4.95 8.13
C LEU A 116 -18.87 -3.50 8.38
N VAL A 117 -18.10 -2.77 9.20
CA VAL A 117 -18.33 -1.33 9.44
C VAL A 117 -18.23 -0.55 8.14
N GLY A 118 -17.19 -0.75 7.33
CA GLY A 118 -17.03 -0.04 6.06
C GLY A 118 -18.14 -0.35 5.04
N HIS A 119 -18.70 -1.55 5.06
CA HIS A 119 -19.76 -1.97 4.15
C HIS A 119 -21.15 -1.50 4.60
N PHE A 120 -21.48 -1.62 5.89
CA PHE A 120 -22.82 -1.34 6.42
C PHE A 120 -22.99 0.10 6.93
N SER A 121 -21.92 0.88 7.06
CA SER A 121 -22.04 2.29 7.48
C SER A 121 -22.62 3.18 6.37
N GLY A 122 -23.73 3.86 6.69
CA GLY A 122 -24.29 4.91 5.85
C GLY A 122 -23.36 6.12 5.74
N PRO A 123 -23.61 7.03 4.78
CA PRO A 123 -22.78 8.21 4.59
C PRO A 123 -22.70 9.07 5.83
N PHE A 124 -21.46 9.38 6.21
CA PHE A 124 -21.16 10.31 7.27
C PHE A 124 -21.64 11.70 6.85
N ARG A 125 -22.84 12.07 7.32
CA ARG A 125 -23.54 13.31 6.94
C ARG A 125 -22.80 14.60 7.34
N PHE A 126 -21.81 14.50 8.21
CA PHE A 126 -20.96 15.63 8.62
C PHE A 126 -19.79 15.90 7.66
N LEU A 127 -19.51 14.99 6.72
CA LEU A 127 -18.47 15.18 5.71
C LEU A 127 -19.06 15.81 4.44
N PRO A 128 -18.26 16.59 3.68
CA PRO A 128 -18.71 17.17 2.41
C PRO A 128 -19.28 16.09 1.48
N GLU A 129 -20.47 16.32 0.93
CA GLU A 129 -21.22 15.35 0.12
C GLU A 129 -20.47 14.92 -1.14
N ALA A 130 -19.76 15.87 -1.76
CA ALA A 130 -18.88 15.60 -2.91
C ALA A 130 -17.66 14.72 -2.57
N ALA A 131 -17.28 14.61 -1.29
CA ALA A 131 -16.11 13.85 -0.86
C ALA A 131 -16.48 12.53 -0.15
N SER A 132 -17.72 12.40 0.34
CA SER A 132 -18.25 11.16 0.93
C SER A 132 -18.83 10.18 -0.10
N THR A 133 -18.99 10.63 -1.35
CA THR A 133 -19.36 9.81 -2.52
C THR A 133 -18.15 9.28 -3.28
N ASP A 134 -16.97 9.88 -3.08
CA ASP A 134 -15.72 9.45 -3.72
C ASP A 134 -15.13 8.21 -3.05
N TRP A 135 -15.11 7.09 -3.80
CA TRP A 135 -14.57 5.80 -3.34
C TRP A 135 -13.13 5.92 -2.78
N TRP A 136 -12.34 6.86 -3.27
CA TRP A 136 -10.93 6.95 -2.89
C TRP A 136 -10.69 7.61 -1.53
N ALA A 137 -11.45 8.65 -1.19
CA ALA A 137 -11.24 9.49 0.00
C ALA A 137 -12.21 9.19 1.16
N ASP A 138 -13.27 8.43 0.92
CA ASP A 138 -14.23 8.06 1.96
C ASP A 138 -13.57 7.22 3.08
N PRO A 139 -13.68 7.63 4.36
CA PRO A 139 -13.16 6.85 5.49
C PRO A 139 -13.74 5.43 5.56
N ARG A 140 -14.95 5.20 5.04
CA ARG A 140 -15.59 3.87 5.05
C ARG A 140 -14.90 2.89 4.12
N THR A 141 -14.55 3.35 2.91
CA THR A 141 -13.79 2.54 1.96
C THR A 141 -12.35 2.36 2.44
N PHE A 142 -11.79 3.32 3.19
CA PHE A 142 -10.52 3.15 3.89
C PHE A 142 -10.59 2.00 4.91
N LEU A 143 -11.59 1.99 5.80
CA LEU A 143 -11.79 0.91 6.78
C LEU A 143 -11.98 -0.44 6.10
N LEU A 144 -12.80 -0.51 5.05
CA LEU A 144 -13.02 -1.73 4.28
C LEU A 144 -11.70 -2.26 3.70
N ARG A 145 -10.92 -1.40 3.01
CA ARG A 145 -9.64 -1.78 2.41
C ARG A 145 -8.62 -2.19 3.47
N LEU A 146 -8.55 -1.45 4.59
CA LEU A 146 -7.64 -1.76 5.69
C LEU A 146 -8.01 -3.10 6.34
N GLY A 147 -9.29 -3.39 6.51
CA GLY A 147 -9.77 -4.67 7.03
C GLY A 147 -9.41 -5.85 6.12
N ILE A 148 -9.51 -5.70 4.79
CA ILE A 148 -9.03 -6.70 3.82
C ILE A 148 -7.53 -6.93 3.99
N VAL A 149 -6.74 -5.87 4.13
CA VAL A 149 -5.28 -5.98 4.34
C VAL A 149 -4.96 -6.72 5.64
N LEU A 150 -5.69 -6.49 6.73
CA LEU A 150 -5.52 -7.22 7.99
C LEU A 150 -5.87 -8.71 7.86
N LEU A 151 -6.93 -9.04 7.13
CA LEU A 151 -7.28 -10.44 6.83
C LEU A 151 -6.20 -11.13 6.01
N LEU A 152 -5.69 -10.47 4.98
CA LEU A 152 -4.58 -10.98 4.17
C LEU A 152 -3.32 -11.17 5.02
N LEU A 153 -3.03 -10.26 5.94
CA LEU A 153 -1.90 -10.38 6.87
C LEU A 153 -2.06 -11.62 7.77
N GLY A 154 -3.24 -11.84 8.35
CA GLY A 154 -3.54 -13.02 9.17
C GLY A 154 -3.48 -14.34 8.38
N ALA A 155 -3.93 -14.34 7.12
CA ALA A 155 -3.81 -15.48 6.21
C ALA A 155 -2.34 -15.79 5.87
N CYS A 156 -1.55 -14.76 5.55
CA CYS A 156 -0.11 -14.89 5.30
C CYS A 156 0.64 -15.42 6.52
N TYR A 157 0.30 -14.95 7.73
CA TYR A 157 0.89 -15.44 8.97
C TYR A 157 0.57 -16.93 9.19
N SER A 158 -0.69 -17.32 9.04
CA SER A 158 -1.12 -18.72 9.14
C SER A 158 -0.41 -19.62 8.12
N TYR A 159 -0.26 -19.16 6.89
CA TYR A 159 0.49 -19.88 5.86
C TYR A 159 1.98 -20.06 6.23
N GLY A 160 2.59 -19.03 6.83
CA GLY A 160 3.98 -19.06 7.31
C GLY A 160 4.22 -20.03 8.47
N LEU A 161 3.20 -20.32 9.30
CA LEU A 161 3.29 -21.33 10.35
C LEU A 161 3.31 -22.76 9.80
N VAL A 162 2.58 -23.02 8.71
CA VAL A 162 2.45 -24.37 8.12
C VAL A 162 3.64 -24.68 7.20
N ARG A 163 4.22 -23.67 6.53
CA ARG A 163 5.34 -23.85 5.61
C ARG A 163 6.56 -23.09 6.09
N THR A 164 7.64 -23.79 6.45
CA THR A 164 8.96 -23.15 6.65
C THR A 164 9.46 -22.64 5.30
N PRO A 165 9.43 -21.32 5.05
CA PRO A 165 9.66 -20.81 3.72
C PRO A 165 11.17 -20.62 3.56
N LYS A 166 11.93 -21.73 3.50
CA LYS A 166 13.38 -21.65 3.29
C LYS A 166 13.73 -21.26 1.85
N LYS A 167 12.89 -21.63 0.86
CA LYS A 167 13.05 -21.33 -0.58
C LYS A 167 11.70 -21.28 -1.31
N SER A 168 10.89 -20.25 -1.05
CA SER A 168 9.61 -20.06 -1.75
C SER A 168 9.73 -19.00 -2.85
N PRO A 169 9.18 -19.23 -4.07
CA PRO A 169 9.06 -18.19 -5.10
C PRO A 169 8.44 -16.90 -4.57
N LEU A 170 7.50 -17.04 -3.63
CA LEU A 170 6.80 -15.93 -3.02
C LEU A 170 7.75 -15.02 -2.22
N LEU A 171 8.75 -15.61 -1.56
CA LEU A 171 9.76 -14.83 -0.84
C LEU A 171 10.72 -14.12 -1.79
N ASP A 172 11.10 -14.76 -2.90
CA ASP A 172 11.96 -14.15 -3.92
C ASP A 172 11.28 -12.89 -4.50
N VAL A 173 9.99 -13.01 -4.85
CA VAL A 173 9.17 -11.89 -5.32
C VAL A 173 9.01 -10.81 -4.26
N SER A 174 8.76 -11.17 -3.00
CA SER A 174 8.61 -10.20 -1.91
C SER A 174 9.89 -9.40 -1.65
N ARG A 175 11.07 -10.00 -1.80
CA ARG A 175 12.36 -9.31 -1.61
C ARG A 175 12.66 -8.32 -2.73
N GLU A 176 12.18 -8.61 -3.93
CA GLU A 176 12.38 -7.80 -5.13
C GLU A 176 11.10 -7.08 -5.55
N SER A 177 10.26 -6.71 -4.58
CA SER A 177 8.96 -6.07 -4.83
C SER A 177 9.08 -4.74 -5.58
N LEU A 178 10.13 -3.95 -5.34
CA LEU A 178 10.40 -2.72 -6.09
C LEU A 178 10.74 -3.01 -7.55
N PHE A 179 11.55 -4.04 -7.81
CA PHE A 179 11.87 -4.46 -9.18
C PHE A 179 10.60 -4.91 -9.92
N VAL A 180 9.79 -5.75 -9.26
CA VAL A 180 8.50 -6.20 -9.82
C VAL A 180 7.59 -5.00 -10.07
N TYR A 181 7.51 -4.06 -9.13
CA TYR A 181 6.69 -2.85 -9.26
C TYR A 181 7.09 -2.00 -10.47
N VAL A 182 8.37 -1.65 -10.59
CA VAL A 182 8.85 -0.82 -11.70
C VAL A 182 8.72 -1.55 -13.03
N SER A 183 9.09 -2.84 -13.08
CA SER A 183 9.12 -3.61 -14.32
C SER A 183 7.74 -3.84 -14.90
N HIS A 184 6.72 -4.18 -14.09
CA HIS A 184 5.37 -4.38 -14.63
C HIS A 184 4.74 -3.07 -15.11
N LEU A 185 5.01 -1.94 -14.43
CA LEU A 185 4.54 -0.63 -14.88
C LEU A 185 5.20 -0.21 -16.17
N LEU A 186 6.52 -0.41 -16.30
CA LEU A 186 7.21 -0.18 -17.56
C LEU A 186 6.61 -1.06 -18.66
N LEU A 187 6.37 -2.34 -18.41
CA LEU A 187 5.82 -3.25 -19.42
C LEU A 187 4.41 -2.82 -19.88
N ILE A 188 3.55 -2.40 -18.96
CA ILE A 188 2.17 -2.01 -19.27
C ILE A 188 2.11 -0.60 -19.89
N TYR A 189 2.79 0.37 -19.29
CA TYR A 189 2.65 1.80 -19.60
C TYR A 189 3.86 2.40 -20.33
N GLY A 190 4.93 1.64 -20.52
CA GLY A 190 6.13 2.10 -21.20
C GLY A 190 5.91 2.22 -22.72
N PRO A 191 6.59 3.18 -23.38
CA PRO A 191 6.38 3.52 -24.78
C PRO A 191 7.10 2.56 -25.74
N PHE A 192 6.91 1.25 -25.58
CA PHE A 192 7.66 0.23 -26.32
C PHE A 192 7.14 0.00 -27.75
N TRP A 193 5.88 0.33 -28.02
CA TRP A 193 5.22 0.05 -29.31
C TRP A 193 5.15 1.31 -30.18
N GLY A 194 6.31 1.79 -30.63
CA GLY A 194 6.39 2.99 -31.47
C GLY A 194 5.86 4.25 -30.80
N GLY A 195 6.09 4.39 -29.49
CA GLY A 195 5.59 5.50 -28.67
C GLY A 195 4.27 5.22 -27.95
N ARG A 196 3.58 4.12 -28.26
CA ARG A 196 2.35 3.69 -27.55
C ARG A 196 2.65 2.71 -26.43
N SER A 197 1.82 2.78 -25.39
CA SER A 197 1.89 1.83 -24.29
C SER A 197 1.21 0.49 -24.63
N THR A 198 1.62 -0.59 -23.98
CA THR A 198 0.95 -1.90 -24.12
C THR A 198 -0.53 -1.79 -23.74
N ALA A 199 -0.86 -0.97 -22.73
CA ALA A 199 -2.23 -0.65 -22.35
C ALA A 199 -3.05 0.01 -23.47
N GLU A 200 -2.43 0.88 -24.28
CA GLU A 200 -3.09 1.52 -25.43
C GLU A 200 -3.29 0.56 -26.60
N VAL A 201 -2.29 -0.30 -26.88
CA VAL A 201 -2.34 -1.26 -28.00
C VAL A 201 -3.38 -2.35 -27.76
N VAL A 202 -3.45 -2.89 -26.53
CA VAL A 202 -4.41 -3.94 -26.17
C VAL A 202 -5.84 -3.38 -26.03
N GLY A 203 -5.97 -2.11 -25.65
CA GLY A 203 -7.24 -1.45 -25.43
C GLY A 203 -7.96 -1.94 -24.15
N ARG A 204 -9.12 -1.34 -23.86
CA ARG A 204 -9.90 -1.59 -22.62
C ARG A 204 -11.05 -2.59 -22.79
N THR A 205 -11.25 -3.14 -23.98
CA THR A 205 -12.45 -3.92 -24.35
C THR A 205 -12.21 -5.44 -24.44
N GLN A 206 -11.12 -5.93 -23.85
CA GLN A 206 -10.80 -7.35 -23.88
C GLN A 206 -11.74 -8.17 -22.98
N GLY A 207 -12.04 -9.40 -23.39
CA GLY A 207 -12.89 -10.31 -22.62
C GLY A 207 -12.25 -10.72 -21.28
N PRO A 208 -13.04 -11.11 -20.26
CA PRO A 208 -12.53 -11.44 -18.92
C PRO A 208 -11.47 -12.55 -18.92
N VAL A 209 -11.62 -13.55 -19.79
CA VAL A 209 -10.68 -14.68 -19.92
C VAL A 209 -9.33 -14.19 -20.43
N THR A 210 -9.31 -13.35 -21.46
CA THR A 210 -8.09 -12.75 -22.01
C THR A 210 -7.36 -11.93 -20.95
N CYS A 211 -8.10 -11.13 -20.18
CA CYS A 211 -7.55 -10.37 -19.06
C CYS A 211 -6.95 -11.27 -17.98
N LEU A 212 -7.60 -12.39 -17.65
CA LEU A 212 -7.10 -13.35 -16.67
C LEU A 212 -5.79 -14.01 -17.16
N VAL A 213 -5.78 -14.50 -18.40
CA VAL A 213 -4.60 -15.14 -19.01
C VAL A 213 -3.44 -14.15 -19.08
N ALA A 214 -3.67 -12.92 -19.56
CA ALA A 214 -2.66 -11.88 -19.60
C ALA A 214 -2.12 -11.53 -18.20
N SER A 215 -2.99 -11.47 -17.20
CA SER A 215 -2.60 -11.17 -15.81
C SER A 215 -1.75 -12.28 -15.20
N VAL A 216 -2.12 -13.55 -15.44
CA VAL A 216 -1.34 -14.71 -14.99
C VAL A 216 0.00 -14.78 -15.71
N ALA A 217 0.03 -14.52 -17.02
CA ALA A 217 1.26 -14.48 -17.81
C ALA A 217 2.21 -13.37 -17.30
N LEU A 218 1.68 -12.17 -17.06
CA LEU A 218 2.45 -11.06 -16.49
C LEU A 218 2.98 -11.41 -15.10
N ALA A 219 2.15 -12.00 -14.23
CA ALA A 219 2.58 -12.42 -12.89
C ALA A 219 3.71 -13.46 -12.97
N GLY A 220 3.59 -14.46 -13.86
CA GLY A 220 4.64 -15.45 -14.11
C GLY A 220 5.95 -14.82 -14.59
N LEU A 221 5.87 -13.86 -15.51
CA LEU A 221 7.02 -13.10 -16.00
C LEU A 221 7.70 -12.31 -14.86
N MET A 222 6.91 -11.68 -13.99
CA MET A 222 7.44 -10.95 -12.84
C MET A 222 8.13 -11.87 -11.83
N VAL A 223 7.58 -13.06 -11.58
CA VAL A 223 8.19 -14.08 -10.71
C VAL A 223 9.53 -14.53 -11.29
N ALA A 224 9.59 -14.81 -12.60
CA ALA A 224 10.81 -15.20 -13.28
C ALA A 224 11.86 -14.08 -13.25
N GLY A 225 11.45 -12.84 -13.54
CA GLY A 225 12.31 -11.66 -13.50
C GLY A 225 12.89 -11.41 -12.11
N ALA A 226 12.06 -11.46 -11.05
CA ALA A 226 12.49 -11.30 -9.67
C ALA A 226 13.55 -12.34 -9.27
N ARG A 227 13.39 -13.60 -9.71
CA ARG A 227 14.35 -14.67 -9.46
C ARG A 227 15.66 -14.47 -10.21
N ALA A 228 15.60 -14.13 -11.49
CA ALA A 228 16.79 -13.84 -12.28
C ALA A 228 17.58 -12.68 -11.67
N TRP A 229 16.88 -11.60 -11.29
CA TRP A 229 17.47 -10.43 -10.65
C TRP A 229 18.12 -10.77 -9.30
N GLY A 230 17.42 -11.53 -8.45
CA GLY A 230 17.96 -12.01 -7.18
C GLY A 230 19.22 -12.87 -7.36
N ALA A 231 19.23 -13.77 -8.35
CA ALA A 231 20.38 -14.61 -8.66
C ALA A 231 21.59 -13.79 -9.14
N ILE A 232 21.37 -12.75 -9.96
CA ILE A 232 22.43 -11.84 -10.44
C ILE A 232 23.07 -11.10 -9.27
N LYS A 233 22.26 -10.56 -8.33
CA LYS A 233 22.80 -9.87 -7.14
C LYS A 233 23.64 -10.80 -6.27
N GLN A 234 23.16 -12.02 -6.00
CA GLN A 234 23.91 -12.98 -5.20
C GLN A 234 25.25 -13.35 -5.85
N ARG A 235 25.29 -13.52 -7.18
CA ARG A 235 26.54 -13.76 -7.91
C ARG A 235 27.52 -12.59 -7.81
N LYS A 236 27.05 -11.34 -7.94
CA LYS A 236 27.92 -10.15 -7.77
C LYS A 236 28.51 -10.03 -6.36
N ILE A 237 27.71 -10.30 -5.34
CA ILE A 237 28.18 -10.26 -3.94
C ILE A 237 29.29 -11.31 -3.71
N LEU A 238 29.13 -12.52 -4.27
CA LEU A 238 30.14 -13.58 -4.16
C LEU A 238 31.44 -13.28 -4.93
N LEU A 239 31.35 -12.51 -6.02
CA LEU A 239 32.51 -12.11 -6.82
C LEU A 239 33.29 -10.95 -6.20
N ASN A 240 32.62 -10.01 -5.53
CA ASN A 240 33.25 -8.85 -4.87
C ASN A 240 33.68 -9.13 -3.42
N GLY A 241 33.32 -10.28 -2.86
CA GLY A 241 33.71 -10.73 -1.51
C GLY A 241 34.96 -11.62 -1.49
N ARG A 242 35.69 -11.71 -2.60
CA ARG A 242 37.04 -12.27 -2.72
C ARG A 242 38.01 -11.15 -3.08
#